data_AF-A0A8B6C249-F1
#
_entry.id   AF-A0A8B6C249-F1
#
_cell.length_a   1.000
_cell.length_b   1.000
_cell.length_c   1.000
_cell.angle_alpha   90.00
_cell.angle_beta   90.00
_cell.angle_gamma   90.00
#
_symmetry.space_group_name_H-M   'P 1'
#
loop_
_entity.id
_entity.type
_entity.pdbx_description
1 polymer ?
#
loop_
_entity_poly.entity_id
_entity_poly.type
_entity_poly.pdbx_seq_one_letter_code
_entity_poly.pdbx_strand_id
1 'polypeptide(L)'
;MASTTSGTAEGWKAKLNKALQEKNFFTDLLQKIEDKTGVRRMYIVIALAAFLGIYLMVGYGAQFVCNFVGFLYPAYASVKAIESSQKEDDTQWLTYWVVYSFFALVEFFADIFLFWIPFYWFLKCVFLVWCMAPIASNGSQMIYHRLIKPIVLKYQNKIDDAIDKAADRLQEVFGIAKQKVGDFAEDIGRGAANDAIRKRMADVTKDE
;
A
#
# COMPACT_ATOMS: atom_id res chain seq x y z
N MET A 1 40.89 11.51 -4.81
CA MET A 1 39.44 11.31 -5.02
C MET A 1 38.62 11.93 -3.88
N ALA A 2 38.72 13.24 -3.63
CA ALA A 2 38.08 13.90 -2.47
C ALA A 2 37.22 15.13 -2.83
N SER A 3 37.02 15.41 -4.13
CA SER A 3 36.36 16.64 -4.60
C SER A 3 34.91 16.45 -5.08
N THR A 4 34.43 15.21 -5.24
CA THR A 4 33.06 14.94 -5.70
C THR A 4 32.03 14.88 -4.57
N THR A 5 32.43 14.60 -3.33
CA THR A 5 31.51 14.48 -2.18
C THR A 5 31.01 15.83 -1.66
N SER A 6 31.83 16.89 -1.72
CA SER A 6 31.47 18.23 -1.22
C SER A 6 30.37 18.91 -2.05
N GLY A 7 30.44 18.82 -3.38
CA GLY A 7 29.43 19.42 -4.28
C GLY A 7 28.02 18.85 -4.09
N THR A 8 27.92 17.54 -3.86
CA THR A 8 26.64 16.89 -3.58
C THR A 8 26.08 17.27 -2.21
N ALA A 9 26.91 17.24 -1.16
CA ALA A 9 26.49 17.56 0.21
C ALA A 9 26.01 19.01 0.34
N GLU A 10 26.72 19.96 -0.26
CA GLU A 10 26.32 21.37 -0.31
C GLU A 10 25.02 21.57 -1.12
N GLY A 11 24.84 20.85 -2.23
CA GLY A 11 23.60 20.87 -3.01
C GLY A 11 22.38 20.37 -2.23
N TRP A 12 22.52 19.28 -1.45
CA TRP A 12 21.46 18.77 -0.58
C TRP A 12 21.13 19.73 0.56
N LYS A 13 22.14 20.34 1.20
CA LYS A 13 21.95 21.38 2.23
C LYS A 13 21.21 22.59 1.66
N ALA A 14 21.55 23.04 0.46
CA ALA A 14 20.90 24.18 -0.18
C ALA A 14 19.42 23.91 -0.50
N LYS A 15 19.11 22.70 -1.02
CA LYS A 15 17.73 22.27 -1.26
C LYS A 15 16.92 22.17 0.03
N LEU A 16 17.50 21.59 1.07
CA LEU A 16 16.88 21.52 2.40
C LEU A 16 16.61 22.91 2.97
N ASN A 17 17.61 23.81 2.96
CA ASN A 17 17.41 25.18 3.42
C ASN A 17 16.31 25.91 2.64
N LYS A 18 16.24 25.72 1.32
CA LYS A 18 15.18 26.29 0.49
C LYS A 18 13.79 25.73 0.87
N ALA A 19 13.67 24.42 1.03
CA ALA A 19 12.42 23.78 1.46
C ALA A 19 12.01 24.16 2.89
N LEU A 20 12.97 24.41 3.78
CA LEU A 20 12.73 24.88 5.15
C LEU A 20 12.31 26.35 5.24
N GLN A 21 12.46 27.11 4.15
CA GLN A 21 11.99 28.50 4.03
C GLN A 21 10.67 28.61 3.25
N GLU A 22 10.17 27.51 2.70
CA GLU A 22 8.90 27.49 1.98
C GLU A 22 7.74 27.57 2.99
N LYS A 23 6.93 28.64 2.91
CA LYS A 23 5.85 28.92 3.87
C LYS A 23 4.85 27.76 3.93
N ASN A 24 5.00 26.94 4.97
CA ASN A 24 4.12 25.84 5.32
C ASN A 24 3.90 25.82 6.83
N PHE A 25 2.86 25.12 7.28
CA PHE A 25 2.58 24.93 8.71
C PHE A 25 3.80 24.40 9.50
N PHE A 26 4.59 23.52 8.87
CA PHE A 26 5.79 22.94 9.46
C PHE A 26 6.93 23.95 9.63
N THR A 27 7.08 24.88 8.67
CA THR A 27 8.11 25.93 8.75
C THR A 27 7.73 27.00 9.76
N ASP A 28 6.43 27.28 9.96
CA ASP A 28 5.95 28.19 11.01
C ASP A 28 6.16 27.58 12.40
N LEU A 29 6.00 26.27 12.54
CA LEU A 29 6.32 25.56 13.79
C LEU A 29 7.82 25.58 14.08
N LEU A 30 8.64 25.31 13.06
CA LEU A 30 10.11 25.40 13.16
C LEU A 30 10.57 26.83 13.47
N GLN A 31 9.91 27.84 12.91
CA GLN A 31 10.16 29.25 13.18
C GLN A 31 9.86 29.61 14.63
N LYS A 32 8.70 29.18 15.16
CA LYS A 32 8.38 29.37 16.59
C LYS A 32 9.36 28.69 17.53
N ILE A 33 9.90 27.54 17.14
CA ILE A 33 10.91 26.82 17.93
C ILE A 33 12.27 27.54 17.83
N GLU A 34 12.66 28.00 16.65
CA GLU A 34 13.87 28.82 16.44
C GLU A 34 13.79 30.11 17.26
N ASP A 35 12.67 30.84 17.23
CA ASP A 35 12.47 32.08 17.96
C ASP A 35 12.54 31.88 19.48
N LYS A 36 12.13 30.70 19.98
CA LYS A 36 12.19 30.36 21.41
C LYS A 36 13.53 29.80 21.87
N THR A 37 14.25 29.08 21.01
CA THR A 37 15.46 28.34 21.39
C THR A 37 16.75 29.01 20.92
N GLY A 38 16.68 29.93 19.96
CA GLY A 38 17.83 30.58 19.33
C GLY A 38 18.66 29.65 18.44
N VAL A 39 18.21 28.41 18.21
CA VAL A 39 18.92 27.41 17.41
C VAL A 39 18.41 27.44 15.97
N ARG A 40 19.32 27.49 15.00
CA ARG A 40 18.96 27.48 13.56
C ARG A 40 18.13 26.25 13.19
N ARG A 41 17.05 26.45 12.42
CA ARG A 41 16.10 25.41 11.97
C ARG A 41 16.76 24.14 11.43
N MET A 42 17.85 24.28 10.68
CA MET A 42 18.58 23.15 10.10
C MET A 42 19.11 22.18 11.16
N TYR A 43 19.63 22.67 12.29
CA TYR A 43 20.11 21.79 13.36
C TYR A 43 18.97 21.14 14.12
N ILE A 44 17.83 21.82 14.27
CA ILE A 44 16.62 21.26 14.88
C ILE A 44 16.11 20.07 14.05
N VAL A 45 16.08 20.22 12.72
CA VAL A 45 15.64 19.14 11.80
C VAL A 45 16.62 17.96 11.84
N ILE A 46 17.93 18.22 11.83
CA ILE A 46 18.93 17.16 11.92
C ILE A 46 18.85 16.43 13.27
N ALA A 47 18.68 17.16 14.37
CA ALA A 47 18.54 16.60 15.71
C ALA A 47 17.24 15.79 15.85
N LEU A 48 16.12 16.29 15.30
CA LEU A 48 14.85 15.56 15.25
C LEU A 48 14.96 14.30 14.39
N ALA A 49 15.63 14.36 13.24
CA ALA A 49 15.85 13.21 12.39
C ALA A 49 16.75 12.16 13.06
N ALA A 50 17.81 12.59 13.76
CA ALA A 50 18.68 11.71 14.52
C ALA A 50 17.96 11.09 15.72
N PHE A 51 17.17 11.89 16.45
CA PHE A 51 16.35 11.42 17.57
C PHE A 51 15.28 10.44 17.11
N LEU A 52 14.60 10.73 15.99
CA LEU A 52 13.67 9.82 15.35
C LEU A 52 14.39 8.53 14.93
N GLY A 53 15.57 8.62 14.32
CA GLY A 53 16.38 7.44 13.97
C GLY A 53 16.75 6.57 15.18
N ILE A 54 17.15 7.20 16.29
CA ILE A 54 17.47 6.49 17.55
C ILE A 54 16.19 5.89 18.18
N TYR A 55 15.08 6.62 18.15
CA TYR A 55 13.78 6.14 18.63
C TYR A 55 13.28 4.95 17.81
N LEU A 56 13.44 4.98 16.48
CA LEU A 56 13.14 3.88 15.59
C LEU A 56 14.07 2.67 15.81
N MET A 57 15.29 2.89 16.31
CA MET A 57 16.25 1.83 16.62
C MET A 57 15.97 1.14 17.97
N VAL A 58 15.27 1.80 18.90
CA VAL A 58 15.05 1.32 20.29
C VAL A 58 13.58 0.98 20.58
N GLY A 59 12.62 1.57 19.87
CA GLY A 59 11.21 1.57 20.26
C GLY A 59 10.31 0.53 19.58
N TYR A 60 9.36 -0.01 20.35
CA TYR A 60 8.24 -0.88 19.92
C TYR A 60 7.26 -0.25 18.91
N GLY A 61 7.45 1.01 18.51
CA GLY A 61 6.61 1.76 17.57
C GLY A 61 7.22 2.00 16.19
N ALA A 62 8.45 1.51 15.94
CA ALA A 62 9.16 1.77 14.70
C ALA A 62 8.44 1.25 13.46
N GLN A 63 7.84 0.07 13.57
CA GLN A 63 7.04 -0.53 12.49
C GLN A 63 5.78 0.29 12.20
N PHE A 64 5.12 0.82 13.23
CA PHE A 64 3.95 1.68 13.05
C PHE A 64 4.33 2.99 12.35
N VAL A 65 5.37 3.69 12.82
CA VAL A 65 5.81 4.95 12.20
C VAL A 65 6.30 4.73 10.77
N CYS A 66 7.05 3.65 10.52
CA CYS A 66 7.54 3.33 9.18
C CYS A 66 6.41 3.00 8.22
N ASN A 67 5.44 2.19 8.63
CA ASN A 67 4.24 1.90 7.85
C ASN A 67 3.39 3.15 7.64
N PHE A 68 3.25 4.00 8.66
CA PHE A 68 2.44 5.22 8.56
C PHE A 68 3.05 6.22 7.59
N VAL A 69 4.36 6.43 7.63
CA VAL A 69 5.06 7.30 6.67
C VAL A 69 5.11 6.67 5.28
N GLY A 70 5.35 5.37 5.19
CA GLY A 70 5.39 4.60 3.94
C GLY A 70 4.03 4.47 3.25
N PHE A 71 2.94 4.65 3.99
CA PHE A 71 1.59 4.58 3.42
C PHE A 71 0.96 5.96 3.25
N LEU A 72 0.98 6.80 4.28
CA LEU A 72 0.17 8.02 4.34
C LEU A 72 0.72 9.14 3.46
N TYR A 73 2.05 9.33 3.43
CA TYR A 73 2.64 10.37 2.59
C TYR A 73 2.50 10.05 1.08
N PRO A 74 2.83 8.85 0.61
CA PRO A 74 2.59 8.46 -0.79
C PRO A 74 1.10 8.44 -1.16
N ALA A 75 0.21 8.07 -0.24
CA ALA A 75 -1.23 8.12 -0.48
C ALA A 75 -1.71 9.56 -0.72
N TYR A 76 -1.31 10.51 0.15
CA TYR A 76 -1.63 11.92 -0.04
C TYR A 76 -1.06 12.47 -1.36
N ALA A 77 0.19 12.13 -1.67
CA ALA A 77 0.84 12.58 -2.89
C ALA A 77 0.23 11.93 -4.15
N SER A 78 -0.25 10.68 -4.05
CA SER A 78 -0.99 9.99 -5.12
C SER A 78 -2.34 10.67 -5.39
N VAL A 79 -3.08 11.07 -4.35
CA VAL A 79 -4.34 11.84 -4.51
C VAL A 79 -4.06 13.15 -5.23
N LYS A 80 -3.00 13.86 -4.84
CA LYS A 80 -2.59 15.10 -5.48
C LYS A 80 -2.15 14.91 -6.94
N ALA A 81 -1.52 13.78 -7.25
CA ALA A 81 -1.12 13.42 -8.61
C ALA A 81 -2.33 13.11 -9.49
N ILE A 82 -3.31 12.36 -8.97
CA ILE A 82 -4.57 12.01 -9.66
C ILE A 82 -5.41 13.26 -9.96
N GLU A 83 -5.38 14.26 -9.09
CA GLU A 83 -6.04 15.55 -9.34
C GLU A 83 -5.26 16.46 -10.31
N SER A 84 -3.99 16.14 -10.61
CA SER A 84 -3.18 16.88 -11.55
C SER A 84 -3.35 16.37 -12.98
N SER A 85 -3.17 17.24 -13.98
CA SER A 85 -3.33 16.88 -15.39
C SER A 85 -2.13 16.13 -16.00
N GLN A 86 -1.05 15.92 -15.23
CA GLN A 86 0.22 15.39 -15.73
C GLN A 86 0.36 13.89 -15.47
N LYS A 87 0.40 13.10 -16.55
CA LYS A 87 0.46 11.62 -16.51
C LYS A 87 1.79 11.02 -16.01
N GLU A 88 2.85 11.83 -15.95
CA GLU A 88 4.17 11.35 -15.51
C GLU A 88 4.20 11.09 -13.99
N ASP A 89 3.43 11.86 -13.22
CA ASP A 89 3.33 11.68 -11.77
C ASP A 89 2.64 10.35 -11.41
N ASP A 90 1.60 9.97 -12.17
CA ASP A 90 0.85 8.72 -11.96
C ASP A 90 1.73 7.47 -12.08
N THR A 91 2.61 7.46 -13.09
CA THR A 91 3.50 6.32 -13.37
C THR A 91 4.54 6.14 -12.26
N GLN A 92 5.00 7.25 -11.67
CA GLN A 92 5.96 7.24 -10.57
C GLN A 92 5.32 6.67 -9.30
N TRP A 93 4.10 7.09 -8.96
CA TRP A 93 3.40 6.56 -7.79
C TRP A 93 2.99 5.10 -7.97
N LEU A 94 2.53 4.69 -9.16
CA LEU A 94 2.22 3.30 -9.44
C LEU A 94 3.45 2.40 -9.33
N THR A 95 4.61 2.85 -9.82
CA THR A 95 5.88 2.14 -9.67
C THR A 95 6.27 2.00 -8.21
N TYR A 96 6.09 3.06 -7.41
CA TYR A 96 6.31 3.03 -5.97
C TYR A 96 5.44 1.98 -5.29
N TRP A 97 4.13 1.96 -5.57
CA TRP A 97 3.20 1.00 -4.99
C TRP A 97 3.55 -0.45 -5.33
N VAL A 98 3.95 -0.73 -6.58
CA VAL A 98 4.38 -2.08 -6.97
C VAL A 98 5.61 -2.53 -6.20
N VAL A 99 6.59 -1.64 -6.03
CA VAL A 99 7.81 -1.95 -5.26
C VAL A 99 7.52 -2.07 -3.77
N TYR A 100 6.65 -1.23 -3.23
CA TYR A 100 6.19 -1.30 -1.85
C TYR A 100 5.49 -2.62 -1.54
N SER A 101 4.57 -3.08 -2.40
CA SER A 101 3.87 -4.35 -2.25
C SER A 101 4.81 -5.56 -2.34
N PHE A 102 5.78 -5.54 -3.28
CA PHE A 102 6.80 -6.57 -3.36
C PHE A 102 7.68 -6.60 -2.10
N PHE A 103 8.08 -5.42 -1.63
CA PHE A 103 8.87 -5.30 -0.41
C PHE A 103 8.11 -5.80 0.82
N ALA A 104 6.84 -5.43 0.98
CA ALA A 104 5.98 -5.90 2.08
C ALA A 104 5.82 -7.43 2.10
N LEU A 105 5.73 -8.06 0.92
CA LEU A 105 5.73 -9.52 0.79
C LEU A 105 7.06 -10.13 1.23
N VAL A 106 8.18 -9.61 0.74
CA VAL A 106 9.52 -10.08 1.15
C VAL A 106 9.75 -9.85 2.65
N GLU A 107 9.29 -8.72 3.16
CA GLU A 107 9.36 -8.34 4.58
C GLU A 107 8.61 -9.32 5.45
N PHE A 108 7.42 -9.77 5.04
CA PHE A 108 6.67 -10.79 5.78
C PHE A 108 7.49 -12.08 5.94
N PHE A 109 8.16 -12.54 4.88
CA PHE A 109 9.04 -13.70 4.96
C PHE A 109 10.32 -13.40 5.75
N ALA A 110 10.92 -12.24 5.55
CA ALA A 110 12.13 -11.83 6.25
C ALA A 110 11.91 -11.69 7.77
N ASP A 111 10.74 -11.20 8.21
CA ASP A 111 10.34 -11.18 9.61
C ASP A 111 10.21 -12.62 10.16
N ILE A 112 9.64 -13.56 9.38
CA ILE A 112 9.56 -14.97 9.79
C ILE A 112 10.94 -15.61 9.94
N PHE A 113 11.90 -15.32 9.04
CA PHE A 113 13.21 -15.98 9.03
C PHE A 113 14.29 -15.27 9.84
N LEU A 114 14.20 -13.95 10.03
CA LEU A 114 15.26 -13.10 10.59
C LEU A 114 14.88 -12.44 11.92
N PHE A 115 13.71 -12.74 12.50
CA PHE A 115 13.30 -12.20 13.81
C PHE A 115 14.33 -12.47 14.92
N TRP A 116 15.16 -13.51 14.79
CA TRP A 116 16.19 -13.86 15.78
C TRP A 116 17.48 -13.04 15.66
N ILE A 117 17.68 -12.25 14.58
CA ILE A 117 18.98 -11.61 14.27
C ILE A 117 18.96 -10.20 14.88
N PRO A 118 19.79 -9.92 15.90
CA PRO A 118 19.98 -8.55 16.36
C PRO A 118 20.56 -7.69 15.23
N PHE A 119 20.07 -6.45 15.07
CA PHE A 119 20.36 -5.49 13.95
C PHE A 119 19.57 -5.65 12.64
N TYR A 120 18.69 -6.64 12.50
CA TYR A 120 17.85 -6.81 11.30
C TYR A 120 16.98 -5.57 10.99
N TRP A 121 16.32 -5.01 12.00
CA TRP A 121 15.44 -3.83 11.84
C TRP A 121 16.18 -2.57 11.36
N PHE A 122 17.45 -2.40 11.75
CA PHE A 122 18.27 -1.28 11.31
C PHE A 122 18.65 -1.41 9.82
N LEU A 123 19.14 -2.59 9.42
CA LEU A 123 19.44 -2.91 8.02
C LEU A 123 18.20 -2.78 7.13
N LYS A 124 17.04 -3.21 7.64
CA LYS A 124 15.73 -3.08 6.99
C LYS A 124 15.34 -1.61 6.76
N CYS A 125 15.46 -0.75 7.77
CA CYS A 125 15.22 0.69 7.62
C CYS A 125 16.17 1.33 6.61
N VAL A 126 17.48 1.01 6.66
CA VAL A 126 18.47 1.53 5.69
C VAL A 126 18.13 1.09 4.27
N PHE A 127 17.71 -0.16 4.08
CA PHE A 127 17.30 -0.68 2.78
C PHE A 127 16.03 0.00 2.25
N LEU A 128 15.02 0.21 3.09
CA LEU A 128 13.79 0.92 2.75
C LEU A 128 14.06 2.37 2.35
N VAL A 129 14.88 3.09 3.14
CA VAL A 129 15.27 4.47 2.85
C VAL A 129 16.04 4.54 1.52
N TRP A 130 16.89 3.57 1.24
CA TRP A 130 17.59 3.48 -0.05
C TRP A 130 16.64 3.24 -1.23
N CYS A 131 15.56 2.48 -1.04
CA CYS A 131 14.51 2.29 -2.04
C CYS A 131 13.56 3.50 -2.19
N MET A 132 13.45 4.36 -1.17
CA MET A 132 12.68 5.62 -1.24
C MET A 132 13.52 6.81 -1.69
N ALA A 133 14.84 6.72 -1.66
CA ALA A 133 15.71 7.85 -1.98
C ALA A 133 15.52 8.32 -3.44
N PRO A 134 15.20 9.61 -3.68
CA PRO A 134 14.95 10.15 -5.02
C PRO A 134 16.29 10.41 -5.74
N ILE A 135 17.06 9.34 -5.97
CA ILE A 135 18.36 9.37 -6.62
C ILE A 135 18.22 8.59 -7.94
N ALA A 136 18.91 9.01 -9.01
CA ALA A 136 18.84 8.36 -10.33
C ALA A 136 19.18 6.85 -10.31
N SER A 137 19.88 6.37 -9.27
CA SER A 137 20.14 4.96 -9.00
C SER A 137 19.30 4.45 -7.83
N ASN A 138 17.98 4.69 -7.88
CA ASN A 138 17.05 4.27 -6.85
C ASN A 138 17.01 2.72 -6.78
N GLY A 139 17.19 2.15 -5.58
CA GLY A 139 17.15 0.70 -5.35
C GLY A 139 15.86 0.06 -5.85
N SER A 140 14.74 0.81 -5.75
CA SER A 140 13.44 0.44 -6.30
C SER A 140 13.48 0.15 -7.80
N GLN A 141 14.09 1.03 -8.60
CA GLN A 141 14.16 0.87 -10.05
C GLN A 141 15.06 -0.31 -10.46
N MET A 142 16.17 -0.51 -9.75
CA MET A 142 17.09 -1.62 -9.99
C MET A 142 16.40 -2.97 -9.72
N ILE A 143 15.69 -3.08 -8.60
CA ILE A 143 14.98 -4.31 -8.22
C ILE A 143 13.82 -4.57 -9.19
N TYR A 144 13.07 -3.52 -9.54
CA TYR A 144 11.96 -3.64 -10.48
C TYR A 144 12.42 -4.16 -11.85
N HIS A 145 13.44 -3.54 -12.44
CA HIS A 145 13.92 -3.93 -13.77
C HIS A 145 14.64 -5.28 -13.78
N ARG A 146 15.34 -5.64 -12.70
CA ARG A 146 16.23 -6.80 -12.68
C ARG A 146 15.58 -8.08 -12.16
N LEU A 147 14.60 -7.96 -11.27
CA LEU A 147 13.98 -9.11 -10.61
C LEU A 147 12.48 -9.17 -10.87
N ILE A 148 11.75 -8.09 -10.57
CA ILE A 148 10.28 -8.12 -10.60
C ILE A 148 9.78 -8.25 -12.04
N LYS A 149 10.22 -7.37 -12.95
CA LYS A 149 9.80 -7.35 -14.35
C LYS A 149 9.98 -8.69 -15.08
N PRO A 150 11.15 -9.36 -15.05
CA PRO A 150 11.32 -10.63 -15.75
C PRO A 150 10.50 -11.78 -15.11
N ILE A 151 10.30 -11.77 -13.79
CA ILE A 151 9.47 -12.78 -13.12
C ILE A 151 8.00 -12.56 -13.49
N VAL A 152 7.49 -11.33 -13.34
CA VAL A 152 6.09 -11.00 -13.64
C VAL A 152 5.76 -11.31 -15.10
N LEU A 153 6.57 -10.86 -16.06
CA LEU A 153 6.33 -11.14 -17.48
C LEU A 153 6.41 -12.64 -17.82
N LYS A 154 7.23 -13.42 -17.10
CA LYS A 154 7.32 -14.87 -17.30
C LYS A 154 6.10 -15.63 -16.79
N TYR A 155 5.46 -15.14 -15.73
CA TYR A 155 4.31 -15.79 -15.10
C TYR A 155 2.97 -15.13 -15.43
N GLN A 156 2.97 -13.97 -16.11
CA GLN A 156 1.78 -13.19 -16.43
C GLN A 156 0.67 -14.07 -17.03
N ASN A 157 0.95 -14.81 -18.11
CA ASN A 157 -0.06 -15.67 -18.74
C ASN A 157 -0.63 -16.73 -17.78
N LYS A 158 0.17 -17.26 -16.86
CA LYS A 158 -0.31 -18.25 -15.87
C LYS A 158 -1.15 -17.61 -14.77
N ILE A 159 -0.84 -16.36 -14.41
CA ILE A 159 -1.59 -15.58 -13.43
C ILE A 159 -2.94 -15.18 -14.06
N ASP A 160 -2.91 -14.68 -15.29
CA ASP A 160 -4.11 -14.31 -16.06
C ASP A 160 -5.02 -15.53 -16.25
N ASP A 161 -4.48 -16.68 -16.69
CA ASP A 161 -5.21 -17.94 -16.81
C ASP A 161 -5.83 -18.41 -15.46
N ALA A 162 -5.15 -18.16 -14.34
CA ALA A 162 -5.64 -18.53 -13.02
C ALA A 162 -6.76 -17.59 -12.54
N ILE A 163 -6.64 -16.30 -12.83
CA ILE A 163 -7.66 -15.29 -12.54
C ILE A 163 -8.91 -15.57 -13.36
N ASP A 164 -8.77 -15.84 -14.66
CA ASP A 164 -9.90 -16.14 -15.55
C ASP A 164 -10.62 -17.41 -15.10
N LYS A 165 -9.89 -18.48 -14.77
CA LYS A 165 -10.49 -19.71 -14.21
C LYS A 165 -11.21 -19.46 -12.89
N ALA A 166 -10.67 -18.60 -12.03
CA ALA A 166 -11.32 -18.25 -10.76
C ALA A 166 -12.61 -17.45 -11.00
N ALA A 167 -12.59 -16.51 -11.95
CA ALA A 167 -13.76 -15.74 -12.35
C ALA A 167 -14.85 -16.63 -12.95
N ASP A 168 -14.49 -17.56 -13.84
CA ASP A 168 -15.41 -18.52 -14.45
C ASP A 168 -16.05 -19.43 -13.39
N ARG A 169 -15.26 -19.95 -12.45
CA ARG A 169 -15.74 -20.76 -11.32
C ARG A 169 -16.71 -19.99 -10.43
N LEU A 170 -16.42 -18.73 -10.15
CA LEU A 170 -17.32 -17.87 -9.37
C LEU A 170 -18.65 -17.69 -10.11
N GLN A 171 -18.62 -17.37 -11.40
CA GLN A 171 -19.83 -17.21 -12.20
C GLN A 171 -20.64 -18.52 -12.28
N GLU A 172 -19.98 -19.66 -12.42
CA GLU A 172 -20.59 -21.00 -12.40
C GLU A 172 -21.33 -21.24 -11.07
N VAL A 173 -20.68 -21.00 -9.93
CA VAL A 173 -21.27 -21.15 -8.59
C VAL A 173 -22.44 -20.20 -8.38
N PHE A 174 -22.31 -18.93 -8.81
CA PHE A 174 -23.42 -17.97 -8.76
C PHE A 174 -24.60 -18.41 -9.63
N GLY A 175 -24.33 -18.96 -10.82
CA GLY A 175 -25.35 -19.53 -11.70
C GLY A 175 -26.09 -20.69 -11.05
N ILE A 176 -25.37 -21.65 -10.47
CA ILE A 176 -25.94 -22.80 -9.75
C ILE A 176 -26.77 -22.32 -8.55
N ALA A 177 -26.27 -21.35 -7.77
CA ALA A 177 -26.98 -20.81 -6.63
C ALA A 177 -28.30 -20.14 -7.06
N LYS A 178 -28.27 -19.33 -8.12
CA LYS A 178 -29.46 -18.66 -8.67
C LYS A 178 -30.48 -19.68 -9.20
N GLN A 179 -30.03 -20.73 -9.88
CA GLN A 179 -30.88 -21.80 -10.38
C GLN A 179 -31.56 -22.55 -9.23
N LYS A 180 -30.79 -23.00 -8.23
CA LYS A 180 -31.35 -23.69 -7.05
C LYS A 180 -32.37 -22.86 -6.29
N VAL A 181 -32.14 -21.55 -6.17
CA VAL A 181 -33.12 -20.64 -5.55
C VAL A 181 -34.39 -20.53 -6.39
N GLY A 182 -34.27 -20.49 -7.72
CA GLY A 182 -35.41 -20.51 -8.63
C GLY A 182 -36.23 -21.79 -8.52
N ASP A 183 -35.57 -22.94 -8.58
CA ASP A 183 -36.20 -24.26 -8.47
C ASP A 183 -36.92 -24.42 -7.12
N PHE A 184 -36.28 -23.99 -6.03
CA PHE A 184 -36.87 -24.02 -4.69
C PHE A 184 -38.09 -23.10 -4.56
N ALA A 185 -38.05 -21.91 -5.16
CA ALA A 185 -39.18 -20.99 -5.16
C ALA A 185 -40.36 -21.55 -5.99
N GLU A 186 -40.10 -22.22 -7.11
CA GLU A 186 -41.13 -22.87 -7.91
C GLU A 186 -41.78 -24.04 -7.16
N ASP A 187 -40.98 -24.85 -6.46
CA ASP A 187 -41.47 -25.98 -5.65
C ASP A 187 -42.37 -25.52 -4.49
N ILE A 188 -41.99 -24.44 -3.80
CA ILE A 188 -42.86 -23.82 -2.77
C ILE A 188 -44.17 -23.33 -3.39
N GLY A 189 -44.11 -22.67 -4.55
CA GLY A 189 -45.30 -22.18 -5.26
C GLY A 189 -46.25 -23.31 -5.65
N ARG A 190 -45.71 -24.41 -6.21
CA ARG A 190 -46.48 -25.60 -6.57
C ARG A 190 -47.08 -26.30 -5.35
N GLY A 191 -46.32 -26.41 -4.25
CA GLY A 191 -46.81 -26.98 -3.00
C GLY A 191 -48.01 -26.22 -2.44
N ALA A 192 -47.90 -24.89 -2.35
CA ALA A 192 -48.98 -24.03 -1.87
C ALA A 192 -50.23 -24.09 -2.78
N ALA A 193 -50.04 -24.15 -4.10
CA ALA A 193 -51.14 -24.30 -5.04
C ALA A 193 -51.86 -25.65 -4.90
N ASN A 194 -51.12 -26.75 -4.75
CA ASN A 194 -51.67 -28.09 -4.57
C ASN A 194 -52.46 -28.21 -3.25
N ASP A 195 -51.97 -27.60 -2.17
CA ASP A 195 -52.68 -27.58 -0.88
C ASP A 195 -53.98 -26.79 -0.95
N ALA A 196 -53.99 -25.65 -1.66
CA ALA A 196 -55.20 -24.85 -1.87
C ALA A 196 -56.25 -25.61 -2.69
N ILE A 197 -55.84 -26.33 -3.73
CA ILE A 197 -56.72 -27.19 -4.54
C ILE A 197 -57.29 -28.32 -3.68
N ARG A 198 -56.46 -28.99 -2.88
CA ARG A 198 -56.88 -30.08 -2.00
C ARG A 198 -57.92 -29.61 -0.97
N LYS A 199 -57.71 -28.42 -0.40
CA LYS A 199 -58.65 -27.83 0.57
C LYS A 199 -60.00 -27.50 -0.09
N ARG A 200 -59.99 -26.89 -1.28
CA ARG A 200 -61.22 -26.64 -2.05
C ARG A 200 -61.97 -27.91 -2.41
N MET A 201 -61.27 -28.98 -2.82
CA MET A 201 -61.92 -30.27 -3.10
C MET A 201 -62.57 -30.86 -1.84
N ALA A 202 -61.89 -30.78 -0.69
CA ALA A 202 -62.43 -31.28 0.57
C ALA A 202 -63.69 -30.54 1.03
N ASP A 203 -63.75 -29.22 0.79
CA ASP A 203 -64.92 -28.40 1.09
C ASP A 203 -66.11 -28.76 0.18
N VAL A 204 -65.89 -28.98 -1.14
CA VAL A 204 -66.94 -29.39 -2.09
C VAL A 204 -67.57 -30.74 -1.72
N THR A 205 -66.77 -31.73 -1.31
CA THR A 205 -67.29 -33.04 -0.87
C THR A 205 -68.08 -33.01 0.45
N LYS A 206 -68.05 -31.90 1.21
CA LYS A 206 -68.83 -31.76 2.45
C LYS A 206 -70.20 -31.11 2.23
N ASP A 207 -70.41 -30.49 1.07
CA ASP A 207 -71.65 -29.79 0.72
C ASP A 207 -72.63 -30.67 -0.11
N GLU A 208 -72.26 -31.91 -0.46
CA GLU A 208 -73.12 -32.97 -1.04
C GLU A 208 -73.64 -33.95 0.02
#